data_AF-A0A1V0TL37-F1
#
_entry.id   AF-A0A1V0TL37-F1
#
_cell.length_a   1.000
_cell.length_b   1.000
_cell.length_c   1.000
_cell.angle_alpha   90.00
_cell.angle_beta   90.00
_cell.angle_gamma   90.00
#
_symmetry.space_group_name_H-M   'P 1'
#
loop_
_entity.id
_entity.type
_entity.pdbx_description
1 polymer ?
#
loop_
_entity_poly.entity_id
_entity_poly.type
_entity_poly.pdbx_seq_one_letter_code
_entity_poly.pdbx_strand_id
1 'polypeptide(L)' 'MRDNLVDRIAEAPREGWLGDVKGLGTRLEGAKGKLARMDAQTARTRQSIYLGIPSFGEIAARA' A
#
# COMPACT_ATOMS: atom_id res chain seq x y z
N MET A 1 -4.40 -3.55 -9.25
CA MET A 1 -5.44 -2.78 -8.51
C MET A 1 -5.26 -1.26 -8.64
N ARG A 2 -4.04 -0.71 -8.60
CA ARG A 2 -3.79 0.71 -8.88
C ARG A 2 -4.18 1.13 -10.29
N ASP A 3 -3.81 0.34 -11.30
CA ASP A 3 -4.08 0.65 -12.71
C ASP A 3 -5.59 0.72 -12.96
N ASN A 4 -6.35 -0.24 -12.42
CA ASN A 4 -7.81 -0.24 -12.46
C ASN A 4 -8.47 1.02 -11.83
N LEU A 5 -7.84 1.65 -10.83
CA LEU A 5 -8.34 2.91 -10.26
C LEU A 5 -8.04 4.09 -11.18
N VAL A 6 -6.85 4.12 -11.79
CA VAL A 6 -6.47 5.14 -12.77
C VAL A 6 -7.39 5.09 -13.98
N ASP A 7 -7.67 3.88 -14.49
CA ASP A 7 -8.57 3.67 -15.62
C ASP A 7 -10.00 4.16 -15.31
N ARG A 8 -10.52 3.81 -14.12
CA ARG A 8 -11.86 4.27 -13.69
C ARG A 8 -11.96 5.77 -13.45
N ILE A 9 -10.89 6.42 -13.02
CA ILE A 9 -10.83 7.88 -12.88
C ILE A 9 -10.88 8.56 -14.26
N ALA A 10 -10.25 7.96 -15.29
CA ALA A 10 -10.27 8.45 -16.66
C ALA A 10 -11.63 8.23 -17.37
N GLU A 11 -12.35 7.16 -17.00
CA GLU A 11 -13.68 6.81 -17.53
C GLU A 11 -14.80 7.72 -16.99
N ALA A 12 -14.75 8.03 -15.69
CA ALA A 12 -15.85 8.66 -14.97
C ALA A 12 -16.32 10.04 -15.50
N PRO A 13 -15.47 10.91 -16.09
CA PRO A 13 -15.95 12.12 -16.77
C PRO A 13 -16.80 11.84 -18.00
N ARG A 14 -16.53 10.75 -18.74
CA ARG A 14 -17.28 10.36 -19.95
C ARG A 14 -18.66 9.80 -19.60
N GLU A 15 -18.72 9.09 -18.49
CA GLU A 15 -19.95 8.42 -18.00
C GLU A 15 -20.79 9.30 -17.06
N GLY A 16 -20.36 10.53 -16.78
CA GLY A 16 -21.08 11.45 -15.89
C GLY A 16 -21.00 11.07 -14.40
N TRP A 17 -20.11 10.15 -14.01
CA TRP A 17 -19.93 9.66 -12.64
C TRP A 17 -18.98 10.55 -11.82
N LEU A 18 -19.22 11.86 -11.83
CA LEU A 18 -18.34 12.84 -11.18
C LEU A 18 -18.24 12.67 -9.65
N GLY A 19 -19.29 12.16 -9.01
CA GLY A 19 -19.28 11.84 -7.57
C GLY A 19 -18.32 10.71 -7.20
N ASP A 20 -18.14 9.74 -8.12
CA ASP A 20 -17.29 8.58 -7.90
C ASP A 20 -15.80 8.91 -8.07
N VAL A 21 -15.46 9.89 -8.90
CA VAL A 21 -14.07 10.34 -9.12
C VAL A 21 -13.39 10.74 -7.81
N LYS A 22 -14.08 11.50 -6.95
CA LYS A 22 -13.52 11.96 -5.67
C LYS A 22 -13.24 10.78 -4.74
N GLY A 23 -14.17 9.82 -4.66
CA GLY A 23 -14.01 8.60 -3.87
C GLY A 23 -12.86 7.73 -4.39
N LEU A 24 -12.71 7.64 -5.71
CA LEU A 24 -11.61 6.92 -6.35
C LEU A 24 -10.26 7.59 -6.12
N GLY A 25 -10.19 8.93 -6.17
CA GLY A 25 -8.99 9.70 -5.85
C GLY A 25 -8.50 9.46 -4.42
N THR A 26 -9.40 9.51 -3.44
CA THR A 26 -9.07 9.20 -2.03
C THR A 26 -8.54 7.77 -1.87
N ARG A 27 -9.15 6.79 -2.55
CA ARG A 27 -8.69 5.39 -2.52
C ARG A 27 -7.33 5.23 -3.20
N LEU A 28 -7.07 5.95 -4.29
CA LEU A 28 -5.79 5.94 -4.99
C LEU A 28 -4.68 6.53 -4.12
N GLU A 29 -4.91 7.66 -3.45
CA GLU A 29 -3.95 8.25 -2.53
C GLU A 29 -3.68 7.35 -1.31
N GLY A 30 -4.72 6.72 -0.75
CA GLY A 30 -4.55 5.71 0.30
C GLY A 30 -3.73 4.50 -0.17
N ALA A 31 -3.99 4.00 -1.37
CA ALA A 31 -3.21 2.92 -1.97
C ALA A 31 -1.75 3.33 -2.24
N LYS A 32 -1.52 4.60 -2.60
CA LYS A 32 -0.17 5.15 -2.77
C LYS A 32 0.60 5.17 -1.46
N GLY A 33 0.00 5.70 -0.40
CA GLY A 33 0.62 5.75 0.92
C GLY A 33 0.95 4.35 1.47
N LYS A 34 0.07 3.36 1.27
CA LYS A 34 0.32 1.99 1.73
C LYS A 34 1.55 1.37 1.05
N LEU A 35 1.68 1.53 -0.27
CA LEU A 35 2.85 1.02 -0.99
C LEU A 35 4.14 1.72 -0.57
N ALA A 36 4.13 3.06 -0.46
CA ALA A 36 5.30 3.80 0.00
C ALA A 36 5.76 3.35 1.40
N ARG A 37 4.83 3.03 2.29
CA ARG A 37 5.14 2.48 3.62
C ARG A 37 5.75 1.08 3.54
N MET A 38 5.23 0.21 2.67
CA MET A 38 5.78 -1.13 2.46
C MET A 38 7.18 -1.07 1.86
N ASP A 39 7.40 -0.23 0.85
CA ASP A 39 8.71 -0.02 0.23
C ASP A 39 9.74 0.49 1.25
N ALA A 40 9.35 1.45 2.09
CA ALA A 40 10.18 1.94 3.19
C ALA A 40 10.49 0.85 4.22
N GLN A 41 9.51 0.01 4.57
CA GLN A 41 9.72 -1.11 5.48
C GLN A 41 10.68 -2.15 4.87
N THR A 42 10.51 -2.51 3.61
CA THR A 42 11.41 -3.42 2.90
C THR A 42 12.82 -2.87 2.81
N ALA A 43 12.99 -1.57 2.54
CA ALA A 43 14.29 -0.92 2.54
C ALA A 43 14.97 -0.99 3.93
N ARG A 44 14.22 -0.74 5.00
CA ARG A 44 14.73 -0.86 6.38
C ARG A 44 15.14 -2.29 6.72
N THR A 45 14.33 -3.29 6.35
CA THR A 45 14.69 -4.70 6.55
C THR A 45 15.96 -5.08 5.79
N ARG A 46 16.17 -4.56 4.58
CA ARG A 46 17.41 -4.78 3.82
C ARG A 46 18.65 -4.18 4.48
N GLN A 47 18.48 -3.14 5.28
CA GLN A 47 19.55 -2.46 6.02
C GLN A 47 19.69 -2.96 7.47
N SER A 48 18.90 -3.93 7.90
CA SER A 48 18.97 -4.46 9.25
C SER A 48 20.25 -5.25 9.46
N ILE A 49 20.93 -4.98 10.58
CA ILE A 49 22.01 -5.81 11.09
C ILE A 49 21.38 -6.90 11.95
N TYR A 50 21.82 -8.14 11.78
CA TYR A 50 21.39 -9.26 12.62
C TYR A 50 22.16 -9.23 13.94
N LEU A 51 21.45 -8.98 15.05
CA LEU A 51 22.04 -8.87 16.40
C LEU A 51 21.98 -10.19 17.20
N GLY A 52 21.60 -11.32 16.58
CA GLY A 52 21.42 -12.60 17.29
C GLY A 52 20.17 -12.67 18.19
N ILE A 53 19.31 -11.65 18.11
CA ILE A 53 18.04 -11.59 18.84
C ILE A 53 16.97 -12.35 18.04
N PRO A 54 16.19 -13.26 18.65
CA PRO A 54 15.14 -13.98 17.95
C PRO A 54 14.07 -13.01 17.42
N SER A 55 13.58 -13.28 16.22
CA SER A 55 12.44 -12.58 15.63
C SER A 55 11.15 -12.86 16.41
N PHE A 56 10.17 -11.98 16.25
CA PHE A 56 8.86 -12.14 16.89
C PHE A 56 8.19 -13.48 16.55
N GLY A 57 8.34 -13.96 15.31
CA GLY A 57 7.83 -15.27 14.89
C GLY A 57 8.51 -16.44 15.61
N GLU A 58 9.82 -16.37 15.82
CA GLU A 58 10.57 -17.39 16.57
C GLU A 58 10.22 -17.42 18.06
N ILE A 59 9.87 -16.27 18.65
CA ILE A 59 9.39 -16.19 20.03
C ILE A 59 7.96 -16.75 20.14
N ALA A 60 7.06 -16.35 19.23
CA ALA A 60 5.67 -16.81 19.23
C ALA A 60 5.53 -18.33 18.97
N ALA A 61 6.42 -18.92 18.18
CA ALA A 61 6.44 -20.35 17.91
C ALA A 61 6.97 -21.21 19.09
N ARG A 62 7.49 -20.58 20.15
CA ARG A 62 8.00 -21.26 21.36
C ARG A 62 6.99 -21.30 22.52
N ALA A 63 5.88 -20.56 22.42
CA ALA A 63 4.81 -20.51 23.42
C ALA A 63 3.72 -21.55 23.12
#